data_AF-A0A4V2K0C3-F1
#
_entry.id   AF-A0A4V2K0C3-F1
#
_cell.length_a   1.000
_cell.length_b   1.000
_cell.length_c   1.000
_cell.angle_alpha   90.00
_cell.angle_beta   90.00
_cell.angle_gamma   90.00
#
_symmetry.space_group_name_H-M   'P 1'
#
loop_
_entity.id
_entity.type
_entity.pdbx_description
1 polymer ?
#
loop_
_entity_poly.entity_id
_entity_poly.type
_entity_poly.pdbx_seq_one_letter_code
_entity_poly.pdbx_strand_id
1 'polypeptide(L)'
;MDKHAKGLAALPGGHRSADAEYYILPQAESAVIAFGHAMAYAAARDSGRVPQPLLALYEASVMRAYSAWFSEDLGVPLAQQRQQETDALRAALPDLPRFAQELGVSDYVRASILDDETWERSVRQMTAYVGTEQGSQYARGSVAAPEGIENVRARL
;
A
#
# COMPACT_ATOMS: atom_id res chain seq x y z
N MET A 1 6.38 4.66 30.69
CA MET A 1 4.98 4.29 30.96
C MET A 1 4.14 4.79 29.81
N ASP A 2 3.50 3.83 29.13
CA ASP A 2 2.79 3.89 27.85
C ASP A 2 1.68 4.95 27.80
N LYS A 3 1.61 5.72 26.70
CA LYS A 3 0.62 6.79 26.49
C LYS A 3 -0.77 6.22 26.15
N HIS A 4 -0.86 5.00 25.59
CA HIS A 4 -2.12 4.33 25.29
C HIS A 4 -2.82 3.79 26.54
N ALA A 5 -2.05 3.34 27.51
CA ALA A 5 -2.55 2.98 28.84
C ALA A 5 -3.22 4.17 29.57
N LYS A 6 -2.92 5.43 29.19
CA LYS A 6 -3.52 6.62 29.82
C LYS A 6 -4.97 6.82 29.43
N GLY A 7 -5.37 6.52 28.19
CA GLY A 7 -6.74 6.76 27.73
C GLY A 7 -7.75 5.91 28.50
N LEU A 8 -7.51 4.60 28.56
CA LEU A 8 -8.37 3.66 29.26
C LEU A 8 -8.31 3.81 30.79
N ALA A 9 -7.14 4.14 31.34
CA ALA A 9 -7.00 4.41 32.77
C ALA A 9 -7.57 5.77 33.19
N ALA A 10 -7.74 6.71 32.25
CA ALA A 10 -8.35 8.02 32.51
C ALA A 10 -9.88 8.00 32.44
N LEU A 11 -10.51 6.93 31.95
CA LEU A 11 -11.96 6.79 31.95
C LEU A 11 -12.48 6.63 33.39
N PRO A 12 -13.59 7.31 33.76
CA PRO A 12 -14.29 7.04 35.01
C PRO A 12 -14.70 5.55 35.06
N GLY A 13 -14.21 4.80 36.05
CA GLY A 13 -14.42 3.34 36.16
C GLY A 13 -13.45 2.47 35.35
N GLY A 14 -12.48 3.09 34.65
CA GLY A 14 -11.39 2.43 33.95
C GLY A 14 -11.86 1.46 32.86
N HIS A 15 -11.08 0.41 32.62
CA HIS A 15 -11.34 -0.62 31.59
C HIS A 15 -12.62 -1.46 31.80
N ARG A 16 -13.34 -1.26 32.91
CA ARG A 16 -14.59 -1.99 33.25
C ARG A 16 -15.84 -1.12 33.16
N SER A 17 -15.70 0.17 32.83
CA SER A 17 -16.84 1.04 32.65
C SER A 17 -17.55 0.76 31.32
N ALA A 18 -18.82 1.14 31.22
CA ALA A 18 -19.54 1.11 29.94
C ALA A 18 -18.84 1.99 28.88
N ASP A 19 -18.17 3.07 29.31
CA ASP A 19 -17.44 3.99 28.43
C ASP A 19 -16.16 3.37 27.84
N ALA A 20 -15.61 2.33 28.48
CA ALA A 20 -14.45 1.61 27.97
C ALA A 20 -14.73 0.92 26.64
N GLU A 21 -15.95 0.41 26.45
CA GLU A 21 -16.38 -0.23 25.20
C GLU A 21 -16.35 0.78 24.04
N TYR A 22 -16.94 1.97 24.24
CA TYR A 22 -16.93 3.04 23.25
C TYR A 22 -15.53 3.56 22.92
N TYR A 23 -14.59 3.47 23.86
CA TYR A 23 -13.20 3.86 23.66
C TYR A 23 -12.37 2.80 22.90
N ILE A 24 -12.54 1.52 23.24
CA ILE A 24 -11.74 0.42 22.68
C ILE A 24 -12.27 -0.04 21.33
N LEU A 25 -13.59 -0.23 21.17
CA LEU A 25 -14.16 -0.86 19.98
C LEU A 25 -13.73 -0.19 18.66
N PRO A 26 -13.68 1.15 18.53
CA PRO A 26 -13.22 1.78 17.30
C PRO A 26 -11.76 1.47 16.94
N GLN A 27 -10.94 1.07 17.92
CA GLN A 27 -9.51 0.80 17.76
C GLN A 27 -9.20 -0.70 17.69
N ALA A 28 -10.16 -1.57 18.03
CA ALA A 28 -9.93 -3.01 18.16
C ALA A 28 -9.41 -3.65 16.87
N GLU A 29 -10.01 -3.32 15.72
CA GLU A 29 -9.57 -3.81 14.42
C GLU A 29 -8.13 -3.39 14.11
N SER A 30 -7.83 -2.09 14.26
CA SER A 30 -6.49 -1.54 14.04
C SER A 30 -5.44 -2.21 14.92
N ALA A 31 -5.76 -2.47 16.19
CA ALA A 31 -4.87 -3.16 17.12
C ALA A 31 -4.58 -4.61 16.70
N VAL A 32 -5.60 -5.36 16.27
CA VAL A 32 -5.44 -6.74 15.78
C VAL A 32 -4.60 -6.77 14.50
N ILE A 33 -4.83 -5.84 13.57
CA ILE A 33 -4.05 -5.74 12.33
C ILE A 33 -2.59 -5.39 12.62
N ALA A 34 -2.32 -4.42 13.51
CA ALA A 34 -0.95 -4.05 13.90
C ALA A 34 -0.20 -5.23 14.53
N PHE A 35 -0.88 -6.02 15.37
CA PHE A 35 -0.31 -7.25 15.91
C PHE A 35 -0.02 -8.28 14.81
N GLY A 36 -0.94 -8.44 13.85
CA GLY A 36 -0.73 -9.26 12.66
C GLY A 36 0.50 -8.84 11.84
N HIS A 37 0.70 -7.55 11.63
CA HIS A 37 1.89 -7.02 10.96
C HIS A 37 3.19 -7.40 11.68
N ALA A 38 3.23 -7.23 13.01
CA ALA A 38 4.39 -7.59 13.82
C ALA A 38 4.70 -9.10 13.75
N MET A 39 3.67 -9.95 13.83
CA MET A 39 3.83 -11.39 13.70
C MET A 39 4.31 -11.81 12.31
N ALA A 40 3.72 -11.25 11.25
CA ALA A 40 4.09 -11.56 9.88
C ALA A 40 5.55 -11.17 9.59
N TYR A 41 5.96 -9.98 10.02
CA TYR A 41 7.36 -9.53 9.88
C TYR A 41 8.33 -10.43 10.65
N ALA A 42 8.01 -10.75 11.91
CA ALA A 42 8.85 -11.61 12.74
C ALA A 42 9.01 -13.01 12.10
N ALA A 43 7.91 -13.63 11.68
CA ALA A 43 7.95 -14.93 11.01
C ALA A 43 8.73 -14.89 9.69
N ALA A 44 8.55 -13.84 8.88
CA ALA A 44 9.27 -13.67 7.62
C ALA A 44 10.78 -13.53 7.85
N ARG A 45 11.19 -12.70 8.82
CA ARG A 45 12.58 -12.51 9.22
C ARG A 45 13.19 -13.80 9.76
N ASP A 46 12.50 -14.47 10.68
CA ASP A 46 12.99 -15.68 11.33
C ASP A 46 13.10 -16.86 10.35
N SER A 47 12.28 -16.88 9.29
CA SER A 47 12.40 -17.87 8.23
C SER A 47 13.70 -17.77 7.42
N GLY A 48 14.31 -16.58 7.35
CA GLY A 48 15.45 -16.28 6.49
C GLY A 48 15.19 -16.42 4.99
N ARG A 49 13.94 -16.66 4.55
CA ARG A 49 13.57 -16.89 3.15
C ARG A 49 13.16 -15.63 2.42
N VAL A 50 12.74 -14.60 3.14
CA VAL A 50 12.29 -13.34 2.55
C VAL A 50 13.49 -12.41 2.37
N PRO A 51 13.78 -11.95 1.15
CA PRO A 51 14.86 -11.01 0.88
C PRO A 51 14.77 -9.74 1.72
N GLN A 52 15.90 -9.27 2.23
CA GLN A 52 15.98 -8.08 3.08
C GLN A 52 15.33 -6.82 2.44
N PRO A 53 15.49 -6.54 1.13
CA PRO A 53 14.82 -5.40 0.51
C PRO A 53 13.29 -5.47 0.58
N LEU A 54 12.71 -6.67 0.51
CA LEU A 54 11.25 -6.86 0.64
C LEU A 54 10.78 -6.73 2.09
N LEU A 55 11.57 -7.20 3.06
CA LEU A 55 11.29 -6.95 4.48
C LEU A 55 11.32 -5.46 4.82
N ALA A 56 12.32 -4.74 4.33
CA ALA A 56 12.44 -3.29 4.53
C ALA A 56 11.27 -2.54 3.87
N LEU A 57 10.86 -2.95 2.67
CA LEU A 57 9.71 -2.36 1.97
C LEU A 57 8.40 -2.62 2.71
N TYR A 58 8.21 -3.83 3.23
CA TYR A 58 7.05 -4.18 4.05
C TYR A 58 7.00 -3.30 5.32
N GLU A 59 8.11 -3.22 6.05
CA GLU A 59 8.21 -2.41 7.27
C GLU A 59 7.90 -0.93 6.99
N ALA A 60 8.50 -0.34 5.95
CA ALA A 60 8.21 1.03 5.55
C ALA A 60 6.74 1.25 5.17
N SER A 61 6.09 0.26 4.54
CA SER A 61 4.67 0.34 4.19
C SER A 61 3.76 0.34 5.42
N VAL A 62 4.10 -0.45 6.46
CA VAL A 62 3.40 -0.46 7.74
C VAL A 62 3.61 0.86 8.46
N MET A 63 4.84 1.38 8.47
CA MET A 63 5.13 2.70 9.03
C MET A 63 4.30 3.79 8.37
N ARG A 64 4.20 3.78 7.03
CA ARG A 64 3.35 4.71 6.30
C ARG A 64 1.88 4.60 6.70
N ALA A 65 1.33 3.39 6.82
CA ALA A 65 -0.06 3.16 7.21
C ALA A 65 -0.39 3.71 8.62
N TYR A 66 0.59 3.69 9.54
CA TYR A 66 0.42 4.13 10.93
C TYR A 66 1.33 5.32 11.29
N SER A 67 1.57 6.21 10.33
CA SER A 67 2.61 7.25 10.42
C SER A 67 2.53 8.13 11.68
N ALA A 68 1.31 8.48 12.10
CA ALA A 68 1.07 9.30 13.28
C ALA A 68 1.56 8.61 14.55
N TRP A 69 1.29 7.31 14.70
CA TRP A 69 1.75 6.51 15.84
C TRP A 69 3.28 6.49 15.92
N PHE A 70 3.97 6.23 14.81
CA PHE A 70 5.43 6.26 14.77
C PHE A 70 6.01 7.65 15.07
N SER A 71 5.34 8.71 14.63
CA SER A 71 5.76 10.09 14.90
C SER A 71 5.53 10.50 16.36
N GLU A 72 4.40 10.12 16.95
CA GLU A 72 3.99 10.58 18.29
C GLU A 72 4.57 9.71 19.41
N ASP A 73 4.70 8.40 19.19
CA ASP A 73 5.10 7.46 20.24
C ASP A 73 6.56 7.01 20.12
N LEU A 74 7.07 6.88 18.90
CA LEU A 74 8.46 6.50 18.65
C LEU A 74 9.34 7.69 18.24
N GLY A 75 8.76 8.87 18.05
CA GLY A 75 9.50 10.08 17.69
C GLY A 75 10.13 10.02 16.30
N VAL A 76 9.61 9.19 15.39
CA VAL A 76 10.12 9.04 14.02
C VAL A 76 9.42 10.06 13.11
N PRO A 77 10.08 11.14 12.68
CA PRO A 77 9.42 12.19 11.91
C PRO A 77 8.96 11.70 10.53
N LEU A 78 7.87 12.27 10.01
CA LEU A 78 7.34 11.92 8.69
C LEU A 78 8.38 11.99 7.55
N ALA A 79 9.32 12.93 7.64
CA ALA A 79 10.40 13.04 6.66
C ALA A 79 11.33 11.81 6.68
N GLN A 80 11.65 11.30 7.87
CA GLN A 80 12.45 10.10 8.04
C GLN A 80 11.69 8.86 7.55
N GLN A 81 10.39 8.74 7.85
CA GLN A 81 9.56 7.63 7.37
C GLN A 81 9.52 7.58 5.83
N ARG A 82 9.35 8.74 5.18
CA ARG A 82 9.39 8.84 3.71
C ARG A 82 10.76 8.51 3.12
N GLN A 83 11.83 8.89 3.81
CA GLN A 83 13.18 8.54 3.38
C GLN A 83 13.40 7.03 3.46
N GLN A 84 12.99 6.39 4.56
CA GLN A 84 13.06 4.94 4.73
C GLN A 84 12.26 4.19 3.65
N GLU A 85 11.06 4.66 3.32
CA GLU A 85 10.27 4.09 2.22
C GLU A 85 10.97 4.25 0.86
N THR A 86 11.54 5.43 0.59
CA THR A 86 12.28 5.70 -0.65
C THR A 86 13.48 4.78 -0.80
N ASP A 87 14.23 4.58 0.27
CA ASP A 87 15.43 3.74 0.27
C ASP A 87 15.06 2.26 0.12
N ALA A 88 14.00 1.80 0.80
CA ALA A 88 13.49 0.44 0.65
C ALA A 88 13.00 0.17 -0.78
N LEU A 89 12.28 1.13 -1.39
CA LEU A 89 11.85 1.04 -2.79
C LEU A 89 13.05 0.97 -3.74
N ARG A 90 14.04 1.85 -3.58
CA ARG A 90 15.25 1.84 -4.42
C ARG A 90 16.01 0.53 -4.32
N ALA A 91 16.05 -0.08 -3.13
CA ALA A 91 16.70 -1.36 -2.92
C ALA A 91 15.91 -2.53 -3.53
N ALA A 92 14.58 -2.52 -3.46
CA ALA A 92 13.75 -3.62 -3.92
C ALA A 92 13.45 -3.59 -5.43
N LEU A 93 13.26 -2.39 -6.00
CA LEU A 93 12.74 -2.20 -7.36
C LEU A 93 13.55 -2.91 -8.47
N PRO A 94 14.91 -2.88 -8.47
CA PRO A 94 15.69 -3.56 -9.51
C PRO A 94 15.46 -5.08 -9.56
N ASP A 95 15.17 -5.69 -8.41
CA ASP A 95 15.03 -7.13 -8.24
C ASP A 95 13.57 -7.59 -8.21
N LEU A 96 12.58 -6.68 -8.21
CA LEU A 96 11.15 -7.02 -8.16
C LEU A 96 10.72 -8.06 -9.20
N PRO A 97 11.12 -7.97 -10.48
CA PRO A 97 10.77 -9.00 -11.47
C PRO A 97 11.29 -10.38 -11.09
N ARG A 98 12.53 -10.47 -10.57
CA ARG A 98 13.13 -11.73 -10.11
C ARG A 98 12.38 -12.28 -8.90
N PHE A 99 12.08 -11.44 -7.90
CA PHE A 99 11.30 -11.86 -6.74
C PHE A 99 9.91 -12.38 -7.13
N ALA A 100 9.25 -11.75 -8.10
CA ALA A 100 7.95 -12.21 -8.60
C ALA A 100 8.04 -13.58 -9.29
N GLN A 101 9.11 -13.83 -10.06
CA GLN A 101 9.36 -15.14 -10.68
C GLN A 101 9.64 -16.23 -9.64
N GLU A 102 10.41 -15.92 -8.59
CA GLU A 102 10.76 -16.84 -7.50
C GLU A 102 9.54 -17.33 -6.69
N LEU A 103 8.41 -16.61 -6.74
CA LEU A 103 7.14 -17.08 -6.15
C LEU A 103 6.58 -18.33 -6.84
N GLY A 104 7.00 -18.61 -8.09
CA GLY A 104 6.58 -19.81 -8.82
C GLY A 104 5.09 -19.86 -9.14
N VAL A 105 4.42 -18.70 -9.21
CA VAL A 105 2.96 -18.62 -9.39
C VAL A 105 2.52 -18.45 -10.84
N SER A 106 3.46 -18.26 -11.77
CA SER A 106 3.19 -17.91 -13.18
C SER A 106 2.19 -18.86 -13.85
N ASP A 107 2.30 -20.17 -13.59
CA ASP A 107 1.41 -21.19 -14.17
C ASP A 107 -0.06 -21.07 -13.72
N TYR A 108 -0.30 -20.35 -12.62
CA TYR A 108 -1.62 -20.12 -12.05
C TYR A 108 -2.20 -18.75 -12.44
N VAL A 109 -1.40 -17.83 -12.99
CA VAL A 109 -1.87 -16.50 -13.36
C VAL A 109 -2.50 -16.53 -14.76
N ARG A 110 -3.79 -16.24 -14.83
CA ARG A 110 -4.57 -16.19 -16.08
C ARG A 110 -4.80 -14.77 -16.60
N ALA A 111 -4.15 -13.78 -16.00
CA ALA A 111 -4.36 -12.37 -16.34
C ALA A 111 -3.70 -12.07 -17.69
N SER A 112 -4.50 -11.58 -18.64
CA SER A 112 -4.02 -11.22 -20.00
C SER A 112 -3.00 -10.08 -20.00
N ILE A 113 -2.98 -9.24 -18.96
CA ILE A 113 -2.06 -8.10 -18.81
C ILE A 113 -0.58 -8.49 -18.61
N LEU A 114 -0.28 -9.77 -18.40
CA LEU A 114 1.10 -10.24 -18.19
C LEU A 114 1.93 -10.31 -19.48
N ASP A 115 1.27 -10.37 -20.64
CA ASP A 115 1.91 -10.56 -21.94
C ASP A 115 1.31 -9.56 -22.92
N ASP A 116 2.16 -8.81 -23.63
CA ASP A 116 1.73 -7.74 -24.54
C ASP A 116 0.78 -8.29 -25.63
N GLU A 117 1.06 -9.46 -26.19
CA GLU A 117 0.23 -10.05 -27.25
C GLU A 117 -1.16 -10.43 -26.72
N THR A 118 -1.21 -11.10 -25.57
CA THR A 118 -2.44 -11.53 -24.92
C THR A 118 -3.24 -10.33 -24.42
N TRP A 119 -2.56 -9.30 -23.91
CA TRP A 119 -3.15 -8.03 -23.50
C TRP A 119 -3.83 -7.34 -24.69
N GLU A 120 -3.11 -7.13 -25.79
CA GLU A 120 -3.67 -6.52 -26.98
C GLU A 120 -4.85 -7.31 -27.54
N ARG A 121 -4.76 -8.64 -27.57
CA ARG A 121 -5.86 -9.51 -27.99
C ARG A 121 -7.08 -9.34 -27.09
N SER A 122 -6.88 -9.26 -25.78
CA SER A 122 -7.92 -9.03 -24.79
C SER A 122 -8.59 -7.67 -24.96
N VAL A 123 -7.80 -6.59 -25.13
CA VAL A 123 -8.33 -5.23 -25.34
C VAL A 123 -9.15 -5.14 -26.62
N ARG A 124 -8.71 -5.78 -27.72
CA ARG A 124 -9.44 -5.82 -28.99
C ARG A 124 -10.81 -6.52 -28.89
N GLN A 125 -11.02 -7.39 -27.90
CA GLN A 125 -12.30 -8.07 -27.67
C GLN A 125 -13.28 -7.28 -26.80
N MET A 126 -12.84 -6.18 -26.17
CA MET A 126 -13.68 -5.37 -25.31
C MET A 126 -14.56 -4.41 -26.12
N THR A 127 -15.83 -4.27 -25.74
CA THR A 127 -16.73 -3.27 -26.31
C THR A 127 -16.26 -1.87 -25.92
N ALA A 128 -15.88 -1.06 -26.91
CA ALA A 128 -15.61 0.35 -26.70
C ALA A 128 -16.93 1.12 -26.55
N TYR A 129 -17.12 1.77 -25.39
CA TYR A 129 -18.19 2.73 -25.19
C TYR A 129 -17.63 4.12 -25.46
N VAL A 130 -18.07 4.73 -26.56
CA VAL A 130 -17.76 6.12 -26.87
C VAL A 130 -18.93 6.97 -26.38
N GLY A 131 -18.65 7.90 -25.46
CA GLY A 131 -19.64 8.90 -25.08
C GLY A 131 -19.92 9.81 -26.27
N THR A 132 -21.16 9.81 -26.77
CA THR A 132 -21.61 10.91 -27.61
C THR A 132 -21.90 12.08 -26.68
N GLU A 133 -21.00 13.06 -26.65
CA GLU A 133 -21.30 14.34 -26.03
C GLU A 133 -22.49 14.97 -26.77
N GLN A 134 -23.71 14.68 -26.32
CA GLN A 134 -24.86 15.52 -26.64
C GLN A 134 -24.72 16.79 -25.82
N GLY A 135 -23.96 17.75 -26.39
CA GLY A 135 -23.96 19.17 -26.04
C GLY A 135 -24.24 19.45 -24.57
N SER A 136 -23.31 19.09 -23.68
CA SER A 136 -23.29 19.73 -22.37
C SER A 136 -22.92 21.19 -22.60
N GLN A 137 -23.90 22.07 -22.45
CA GLN A 137 -23.79 23.53 -22.49
C GLN A 137 -22.75 24.14 -21.51
N TYR A 138 -22.00 23.30 -20.79
CA TYR A 138 -20.92 23.65 -19.87
C TYR A 138 -19.51 23.39 -20.42
N ALA A 139 -19.35 22.81 -21.61
CA ALA A 139 -18.03 22.60 -22.24
C ALA A 139 -17.58 23.87 -23.00
N ARG A 140 -17.28 24.95 -22.26
CA ARG A 140 -16.50 26.08 -22.81
C ARG A 140 -15.14 26.13 -22.14
N GLY A 141 -14.23 25.32 -22.67
CA GLY A 141 -12.82 25.30 -22.31
C GLY A 141 -12.18 24.03 -22.87
N SER A 142 -11.70 24.09 -24.12
CA SER A 142 -10.98 22.96 -24.73
C SER A 142 -9.73 22.66 -23.93
N VAL A 143 -9.70 21.52 -23.24
CA VAL A 143 -8.44 20.89 -22.87
C VAL A 143 -8.05 20.01 -24.05
N ALA A 144 -7.08 20.47 -24.83
CA ALA A 144 -6.45 19.66 -25.86
C ALA A 144 -5.94 18.36 -25.24
N ALA A 145 -6.18 17.23 -25.92
CA ALA A 145 -5.59 15.95 -25.55
C ALA A 145 -4.06 16.14 -25.43
N PRO A 146 -3.42 15.73 -24.32
CA PRO A 146 -1.97 15.77 -24.26
C PRO A 146 -1.40 14.78 -25.28
N GLU A 147 -0.81 15.29 -26.36
CA GLU A 147 0.14 14.54 -27.18
C GLU A 147 1.29 14.10 -26.28
N GLY A 148 1.35 12.83 -25.90
CA GLY A 148 2.39 12.41 -24.96
C GLY A 148 2.45 10.96 -24.48
N ILE A 149 1.72 10.00 -25.06
CA ILE A 149 1.88 8.58 -24.69
C ILE A 149 2.85 7.82 -25.62
N GLU A 150 3.36 8.45 -26.68
CA GLU A 150 4.18 7.75 -27.69
C GLU A 150 5.70 7.68 -27.39
N ASN A 151 6.22 8.37 -26.36
CA ASN A 151 7.68 8.55 -26.20
C ASN A 151 8.38 7.86 -25.00
N VAL A 152 7.75 6.88 -24.33
CA VAL A 152 8.44 6.14 -23.24
C VAL A 152 9.28 4.95 -23.76
N ARG A 153 9.13 4.53 -25.02
CA ARG A 153 9.87 3.38 -25.58
C ARG A 153 11.29 3.68 -26.08
N ALA A 154 11.82 4.90 -25.91
CA ALA A 154 13.15 5.27 -26.42
C ALA A 154 14.18 5.66 -25.34
N ARG A 155 13.94 5.37 -24.05
CA ARG A 155 14.89 5.67 -22.95
C ARG A 155 15.05 4.57 -21.89
N LEU A 156 15.03 3.31 -22.32
CA LEU A 156 15.72 2.19 -21.66
C LEU A 156 16.57 1.48 -22.71
#